data_AF-A0A1Q6ZKA0-F1
#
_entry.id   AF-A0A1Q6ZKA0-F1
#
_cell.length_a   1.000
_cell.length_b   1.000
_cell.length_c   1.000
_cell.angle_alpha   90.00
_cell.angle_beta   90.00
_cell.angle_gamma   90.00
#
_symmetry.space_group_name_H-M   'P 1'
#
loop_
_entity.id
_entity.type
_entity.pdbx_description
1 polymer ?
#
loop_
_entity_poly.entity_id
_entity_poly.type
_entity_poly.pdbx_seq_one_letter_code
_entity_poly.pdbx_strand_id
1 'polypeptide(L)'
;MSEGREAIAAGFDGFPAGAVLEWWPVAAEIARSGDLGCTVGEARIASLKHYSKYLTIWKRQRDGSWKFVADGGNVRPAPAAPASGTPPPED
;
A
#
# COMPACT_ATOMS: atom_id res chain seq x y z
N MET A 1 5.71 16.50 -0.38
CA MET A 1 4.34 15.97 -0.26
C MET A 1 3.52 16.66 -1.34
N SER A 2 2.77 15.91 -2.14
CA SER A 2 1.91 16.48 -3.19
C SER A 2 0.49 16.64 -2.66
N GLU A 3 -0.16 17.74 -2.97
CA GLU A 3 -1.52 18.05 -2.48
C GLU A 3 -2.41 18.54 -3.62
N GLY A 4 -3.69 18.14 -3.60
CA GLY A 4 -4.66 18.49 -4.64
C GLY A 4 -4.56 17.61 -5.89
N ARG A 5 -5.65 17.55 -6.65
CA ARG A 5 -5.82 16.61 -7.77
C ARG A 5 -4.73 16.75 -8.84
N GLU A 6 -4.40 17.97 -9.23
CA GLU A 6 -3.42 18.23 -10.30
C GLU A 6 -2.01 17.82 -9.89
N ALA A 7 -1.56 18.21 -8.69
CA ALA A 7 -0.23 17.83 -8.21
C ALA A 7 -0.11 16.33 -7.93
N ILE A 8 -1.19 15.69 -7.47
CA ILE A 8 -1.24 14.22 -7.33
C ILE A 8 -1.12 13.58 -8.71
N ALA A 9 -1.90 14.02 -9.70
CA ALA A 9 -1.83 13.47 -11.06
C ALA A 9 -0.43 13.64 -11.67
N ALA A 10 0.16 14.82 -11.55
CA ALA A 10 1.52 15.11 -12.02
C ALA A 10 2.58 14.23 -11.32
N GLY A 11 2.35 13.85 -10.06
CA GLY A 11 3.22 12.91 -9.34
C GLY A 11 3.24 11.50 -9.92
N PHE A 12 2.24 11.14 -10.72
CA PHE A 12 2.18 9.88 -11.48
C PHE A 12 2.61 10.04 -12.94
N ASP A 13 2.98 11.24 -13.38
CA ASP A 13 3.53 11.44 -14.73
C ASP A 13 4.82 10.63 -14.87
N GLY A 14 4.90 9.82 -15.92
CA GLY A 14 6.01 8.90 -16.13
C GLY A 14 5.93 7.59 -15.35
N PHE A 15 4.83 7.33 -14.62
CA PHE A 15 4.57 5.99 -14.09
C PHE A 15 4.53 4.99 -15.26
N PRO A 16 5.34 3.92 -15.25
CA PRO A 16 5.52 3.08 -16.42
C PRO A 16 4.20 2.45 -16.88
N ALA A 17 3.90 2.57 -18.18
CA ALA A 17 2.74 1.93 -18.77
C ALA A 17 2.79 0.41 -18.54
N GLY A 18 1.69 -0.16 -18.03
CA GLY A 18 1.61 -1.59 -17.71
C GLY A 18 2.27 -2.01 -16.40
N ALA A 19 2.87 -1.08 -15.63
CA ALA A 19 3.26 -1.39 -14.26
C ALA A 19 2.01 -1.64 -13.40
N VAL A 20 2.02 -2.74 -12.64
CA VAL A 20 0.93 -3.14 -11.74
C VAL A 20 1.39 -2.95 -10.30
N LEU A 21 0.65 -2.11 -9.57
CA LEU A 21 0.79 -1.99 -8.12
C LEU A 21 -0.09 -3.06 -7.45
N GLU A 22 0.57 -4.05 -6.83
CA GLU A 22 -0.07 -5.02 -5.96
C GLU A 22 0.11 -4.56 -4.50
N TRP A 23 -0.95 -4.59 -3.70
CA TRP A 23 -0.91 -4.16 -2.31
C TRP A 23 -1.84 -5.01 -1.46
N TRP A 24 -1.52 -5.15 -0.17
CA TRP A 24 -2.36 -5.88 0.78
C TRP A 24 -2.25 -5.27 2.19
N PRO A 25 -3.38 -5.10 2.90
CA PRO A 25 -3.36 -4.62 4.27
C PRO A 25 -2.79 -5.67 5.21
N VAL A 26 -1.98 -5.20 6.15
CA VAL A 26 -1.50 -5.96 7.31
C VAL A 26 -2.34 -5.61 8.54
N ALA A 27 -2.79 -4.36 8.66
CA ALA A 27 -3.75 -3.93 9.68
C ALA A 27 -4.73 -2.90 9.12
N ALA A 28 -5.91 -2.85 9.73
CA ALA A 28 -6.95 -1.88 9.42
C ALA A 28 -7.67 -1.47 10.71
N GLU A 29 -7.88 -0.17 10.90
CA GLU A 29 -8.57 0.38 12.07
C GLU A 29 -9.58 1.44 11.65
N ILE A 30 -10.64 1.59 12.46
CA ILE A 30 -11.64 2.66 12.34
C ILE A 30 -11.57 3.49 13.61
N ALA A 31 -11.51 4.81 13.47
CA ALA A 31 -11.55 5.72 14.59
C ALA A 31 -12.88 5.58 15.35
N ARG A 32 -12.87 5.82 16.67
CA ARG A 32 -14.08 5.69 17.51
C ARG A 32 -15.25 6.55 17.02
N SER A 33 -14.97 7.69 16.38
CA SER A 33 -15.95 8.58 15.75
C SER A 33 -16.66 7.95 14.54
N GLY A 34 -16.07 6.93 13.91
CA GLY A 34 -16.62 6.25 12.74
C GLY A 34 -16.52 7.03 11.42
N ASP A 35 -15.87 8.20 11.42
CA ASP A 35 -15.71 9.08 10.25
C ASP A 35 -14.35 8.91 9.55
N LEU A 36 -13.35 8.37 10.25
CA LEU A 36 -12.02 8.07 9.75
C LEU A 36 -11.67 6.60 9.95
N GLY A 37 -10.83 6.08 9.06
CA GLY A 37 -10.17 4.79 9.20
C GLY A 37 -8.78 4.83 8.59
N CYS A 38 -7.95 3.85 8.91
CA CYS A 38 -6.65 3.68 8.29
C CYS A 38 -6.41 2.23 7.90
N THR A 39 -5.61 2.05 6.85
CA THR A 39 -5.00 0.77 6.50
C THR A 39 -3.50 0.96 6.42
N VAL A 40 -2.76 0.02 6.98
CA VAL A 40 -1.31 -0.09 6.78
C VAL A 40 -1.00 -1.45 6.20
N GLY A 41 -0.01 -1.51 5.32
CA GLY A 41 0.33 -2.77 4.69
C GLY A 41 1.57 -2.70 3.83
N GLU A 42 1.71 -3.71 2.98
CA GLU A 42 2.81 -3.80 2.03
C GLU A 42 2.30 -3.65 0.60
N ALA A 43 3.16 -3.15 -0.27
CA ALA A 43 2.90 -3.06 -1.69
C ALA A 43 4.16 -3.40 -2.49
N ARG A 44 3.95 -3.83 -3.74
CA ARG A 44 5.03 -4.13 -4.67
C ARG A 44 4.64 -3.80 -6.10
N ILE A 45 5.65 -3.46 -6.89
CA ILE A 45 5.58 -3.39 -8.35
C ILE A 45 6.64 -4.33 -8.90
N ALA A 46 6.20 -5.52 -9.32
CA ALA A 46 7.10 -6.62 -9.70
C ALA A 46 8.00 -6.24 -10.89
N SER A 47 7.45 -5.57 -11.90
CA SER A 47 8.19 -5.13 -13.10
C SER A 47 9.33 -4.15 -12.77
N LEU A 48 9.24 -3.46 -11.64
CA LEU A 48 10.24 -2.46 -11.20
C LEU A 48 11.11 -2.96 -10.05
N LYS A 49 10.93 -4.20 -9.58
CA LYS A 49 11.54 -4.73 -8.34
C LYS A 49 11.37 -3.75 -7.17
N HIS A 50 10.23 -3.06 -7.13
CA HIS A 50 9.91 -2.08 -6.11
C HIS A 50 9.08 -2.73 -5.01
N TYR A 51 9.48 -2.53 -3.75
CA TYR A 51 8.78 -3.00 -2.57
C TYR A 51 8.61 -1.82 -1.61
N SER A 52 7.41 -1.65 -1.08
CA SER A 52 7.10 -0.55 -0.18
C SER A 52 6.17 -0.99 0.95
N LYS A 53 6.13 -0.17 1.99
CA LYS A 53 5.03 -0.15 2.96
C LYS A 53 4.12 1.02 2.61
N TYR A 54 2.84 0.90 2.89
CA TYR A 54 1.88 1.99 2.68
C TYR A 54 1.08 2.28 3.95
N LEU A 55 0.56 3.51 4.01
CA LEU A 55 -0.48 3.98 4.92
C LEU A 55 -1.52 4.73 4.07
N THR A 56 -2.77 4.32 4.16
CA THR A 56 -3.90 5.03 3.57
C THR A 56 -4.83 5.51 4.68
N ILE A 57 -5.16 6.79 4.68
CA ILE A 57 -6.19 7.37 5.55
C ILE A 57 -7.48 7.49 4.76
N TRP A 58 -8.54 6.89 5.28
CA TRP A 58 -9.87 6.86 4.70
C TRP A 58 -10.79 7.79 5.46
N LYS A 59 -11.68 8.45 4.73
CA LYS A 59 -12.77 9.26 5.29
C LYS A 59 -14.11 8.79 4.76
N ARG A 60 -15.04 8.56 5.68
CA ARG A 60 -16.42 8.25 5.35
C ARG A 60 -17.12 9.51 4.85
N GLN A 61 -17.76 9.40 3.70
CA GLN A 61 -18.52 10.46 3.07
C GLN A 61 -19.95 10.50 3.64
N ARG A 62 -20.69 11.57 3.34
CA ARG A 62 -22.08 11.73 3.81
C ARG A 62 -23.01 10.63 3.30
N ASP A 63 -22.75 10.10 2.12
CA ASP A 63 -23.49 8.97 1.52
C ASP A 63 -23.08 7.60 2.08
N GLY A 64 -22.14 7.57 3.04
CA GLY A 64 -21.64 6.35 3.67
C GLY A 64 -20.49 5.68 2.92
N SER A 65 -20.12 6.13 1.72
CA SER A 65 -18.96 5.63 0.97
C SER A 65 -17.65 6.01 1.66
N TRP A 66 -16.58 5.26 1.42
CA TRP A 66 -15.24 5.59 1.90
C TRP A 66 -14.38 6.08 0.74
N LYS A 67 -13.64 7.17 0.97
CA LYS A 67 -12.64 7.70 0.03
C LYS A 67 -11.33 7.93 0.78
N PHE A 68 -10.20 7.64 0.15
CA PHE A 68 -8.92 8.02 0.73
C PHE A 68 -8.80 9.55 0.72
N VAL A 69 -8.19 10.10 1.76
CA VAL A 69 -7.89 11.53 1.91
C VAL A 69 -6.40 11.80 2.03
N ALA A 70 -5.64 10.77 2.40
CA ALA A 70 -4.18 10.75 2.32
C ALA A 70 -3.73 9.33 1.99
N ASP A 71 -2.72 9.22 1.15
CA ASP A 71 -2.04 7.97 0.85
C ASP A 71 -0.55 8.24 0.75
N GLY A 72 0.25 7.28 1.19
CA GLY A 72 1.69 7.41 1.14
C GLY A 72 2.38 6.17 1.64
N GLY A 73 3.69 6.15 1.46
CA GLY A 73 4.48 4.99 1.81
C GLY A 73 5.97 5.27 1.69
N ASN A 74 6.76 4.27 2.03
CA ASN A 74 8.20 4.32 1.89
C ASN A 74 8.72 2.97 1.38
N VAL A 75 9.85 3.03 0.68
CA VAL A 75 10.54 1.83 0.19
C VAL A 75 10.94 0.95 1.37
N ARG A 76 10.86 -0.36 1.15
CA ARG A 76 11.40 -1.40 2.03
C ARG A 76 12.32 -2.32 1.21
N PRO A 77 13.23 -3.06 1.84
CA PRO A 77 14.00 -4.10 1.16
C PRO A 77 13.09 -5.15 0.50
N ALA A 78 13.62 -5.86 -0.50
CA ALA A 78 12.95 -7.05 -1.04
C ALA A 78 12.74 -8.10 0.06
N PRO A 79 11.68 -8.94 -0.02
CA PRO A 79 11.55 -10.09 0.86
C PRO A 79 12.79 -10.98 0.78
N ALA A 80 13.23 -11.52 1.92
CA ALA A 80 14.25 -12.56 1.91
C ALA A 80 13.73 -13.74 1.07
N ALA A 81 14.62 -14.37 0.29
CA ALA A 81 14.28 -15.63 -0.36
C ALA A 81 13.79 -16.61 0.71
N PRO A 82 12.72 -17.39 0.47
CA PRO A 82 12.35 -18.45 1.39
C PRO A 82 13.58 -19.32 1.61
N ALA A 83 13.94 -19.58 2.87
CA ALA A 83 15.03 -20.49 3.17
C ALA A 83 14.74 -21.80 2.44
N SER A 84 15.70 -22.28 1.64
CA SER A 84 15.62 -23.59 1.02
C SER A 84 15.36 -24.58 2.15
N GLY A 85 14.11 -25.08 2.24
CA GLY A 85 13.74 -26.03 3.26
C GLY A 85 14.52 -27.31 3.00
N THR A 86 15.57 -27.55 3.77
CA THR A 86 16.01 -28.93 4.00
C THR A 86 14.89 -29.55 4.83
N PRO A 87 14.13 -30.53 4.30
CA PRO A 87 13.18 -31.24 5.14
C PRO A 87 13.93 -31.90 6.30
N PRO A 88 13.35 -31.96 7.51
CA PRO A 88 13.95 -32.74 8.59
C PRO A 88 14.12 -34.20 8.14
N PRO A 89 15.16 -34.91 8.60
CA PRO A 89 15.30 -36.33 8.32
C PRO A 89 14.06 -37.07 8.84
N GLU A 90 13.49 -37.96 8.02
CA GLU A 90 12.45 -38.89 8.45
C GLU A 90 13.05 -39.90 9.45
N ASP A 91 12.33 -40.17 10.54
CA ASP A 91 12.62 -41.22 11.52
C ASP A 91 12.33 -42.63 10.97
#